data_AF-A0A663LPG9-F1
#
_entry.id   AF-A0A663LPG9-F1
#
_cell.length_a   1.000
_cell.length_b   1.000
_cell.length_c   1.000
_cell.angle_alpha   90.00
_cell.angle_beta   90.00
_cell.angle_gamma   90.00
#
_symmetry.space_group_name_H-M   'P 1'
#
loop_
_entity.id
_entity.type
_entity.pdbx_description
1 polymer ?
#
loop_
_entity_poly.entity_id
_entity_poly.type
_entity_poly.pdbx_seq_one_letter_code
_entity_poly.pdbx_strand_id
1 'polypeptide(L)' 'NKLLELRHRCPHKPTRIYDNGQQPCLTTEYVEKYPKYSNISPPWSLKPKQEYQVHRGKMEGMTTFK' A
#
# COMPACT_ATOMS: atom_id res chain seq x y z
N ASN A 1 6.68 70.94 10.19
CA ASN A 1 5.52 70.02 10.10
C ASN A 1 5.71 69.08 8.93
N LYS A 2 6.35 67.92 9.18
CA LYS A 2 6.66 66.89 8.19
C LYS A 2 5.35 66.34 7.62
N LEU A 3 5.00 66.73 6.39
CA LEU A 3 4.04 65.97 5.58
C LEU A 3 4.76 64.71 5.10
N LEU A 4 4.84 63.71 5.99
CA LEU A 4 5.11 62.34 5.56
C LEU A 4 3.80 61.83 4.96
N GLU A 5 3.69 61.91 3.64
CA GLU A 5 2.70 61.16 2.88
C GLU A 5 2.94 59.67 3.10
N LEU A 6 2.42 59.12 4.20
CA LEU A 6 2.29 57.69 4.34
C LEU A 6 1.12 57.29 3.43
N ARG A 7 1.43 56.93 2.19
CA ARG A 7 0.47 56.23 1.32
C ARG A 7 -0.01 55.02 2.10
N HIS A 8 -1.31 54.98 2.42
CA HIS A 8 -1.94 53.83 3.02
C HIS A 8 -1.84 52.66 2.04
N ARG A 9 -0.86 51.78 2.25
CA ARG A 9 -0.83 50.48 1.58
C ARG A 9 -1.89 49.64 2.29
N CYS A 10 -3.08 49.59 1.71
CA CYS A 10 -4.09 48.64 2.16
C CYS A 10 -3.50 47.24 1.96
N PRO A 11 -3.37 46.41 3.00
CA PRO A 11 -2.90 45.04 2.83
C PRO A 11 -3.96 44.27 2.02
N HIS A 12 -3.74 44.19 0.71
CA HIS A 12 -4.59 43.40 -0.17
C HIS A 12 -4.39 41.93 0.16
N LYS A 13 -5.50 41.19 0.29
CA LYS A 13 -5.43 39.74 0.41
C LYS A 13 -4.80 39.19 -0.88
N PRO A 14 -3.87 38.23 -0.78
CA PRO A 14 -3.27 37.61 -1.96
C PRO A 14 -4.39 37.02 -2.84
N THR A 15 -4.35 37.34 -4.12
CA THR A 15 -5.31 36.86 -5.13
C THR A 15 -4.90 35.53 -5.76
N ARG A 16 -3.79 34.95 -5.29
CA ARG A 16 -3.23 33.71 -5.84
C ARG A 16 -4.12 32.53 -5.45
N ILE A 17 -4.83 32.00 -6.44
CA ILE A 17 -5.73 30.85 -6.30
C ILE A 17 -5.04 29.57 -5.80
N TYR A 18 -3.73 29.46 -6.00
CA TYR A 18 -2.89 28.41 -5.42
C TYR A 18 -1.91 29.06 -4.47
N ASP A 19 -2.40 29.54 -3.33
CA ASP A 19 -1.50 29.92 -2.25
C ASP A 19 -1.05 28.63 -1.56
N ASN A 20 0.23 28.26 -1.75
CA ASN A 20 0.84 27.03 -1.21
C ASN A 20 0.87 26.97 0.34
N GLY A 21 0.11 27.83 1.03
CA GLY A 21 -0.03 27.87 2.49
C GLY A 21 -1.07 26.89 3.05
N GLN A 22 -1.82 26.19 2.19
CA GLN A 22 -2.60 25.03 2.61
C GLN A 22 -1.73 23.79 2.55
N GLN A 23 -1.71 23.02 3.64
CA GLN A 23 -1.09 21.70 3.66
C GLN A 23 -1.66 20.91 2.47
N PRO A 24 -0.82 20.39 1.57
CA PRO A 24 -1.34 19.63 0.43
C PRO A 24 -2.21 18.50 0.98
N CYS A 25 -3.41 18.34 0.45
CA CYS A 25 -4.22 17.15 0.72
C CYS A 25 -3.40 15.94 0.23
N LEU A 26 -2.70 15.28 1.15
CA LEU A 26 -1.74 14.22 0.87
C LEU A 26 -2.41 12.95 0.32
N THR A 27 -3.73 12.86 0.44
CA THR A 27 -4.56 11.76 -0.05
C THR A 27 -5.49 12.28 -1.14
N THR A 28 -5.44 11.64 -2.30
CA THR A 28 -6.37 11.86 -3.41
C THR A 28 -7.29 10.65 -3.52
N GLU A 29 -8.41 10.78 -4.22
CA GLU A 29 -9.32 9.67 -4.53
C GLU A 29 -8.57 8.43 -5.05
N TYR A 30 -7.53 8.65 -5.86
CA TYR A 30 -6.71 7.58 -6.39
C TYR A 30 -5.98 6.78 -5.29
N VAL A 31 -5.39 7.47 -4.31
CA VAL A 31 -4.67 6.83 -3.19
C VAL A 31 -5.64 6.10 -2.27
N GLU A 32 -6.84 6.63 -2.08
CA GLU A 32 -7.90 5.99 -1.29
C GLU A 32 -8.45 4.74 -1.98
N LYS A 33 -8.69 4.82 -3.29
CA LYS A 33 -9.30 3.73 -4.07
C LYS A 33 -8.32 2.62 -4.40
N TYR A 34 -7.04 2.96 -4.59
CA TYR A 34 -5.97 2.03 -4.95
C TYR A 34 -4.84 2.11 -3.94
N PRO A 35 -5.04 1.60 -2.71
CA PRO A 35 -3.94 1.48 -1.77
C PRO A 35 -2.86 0.60 -2.39
N LYS A 36 -1.59 0.89 -2.09
CA LYS A 36 -0.48 0.03 -2.53
C LYS A 36 -0.76 -1.39 -2.08
N TYR A 37 -0.75 -2.33 -3.02
CA TYR A 37 -0.84 -3.75 -2.72
C TYR A 37 0.21 -4.07 -1.66
N SER A 38 -0.26 -4.52 -0.49
CA SER A 38 0.60 -4.91 0.62
C SER A 38 1.34 -6.21 0.25
N ASN A 39 2.08 -6.77 1.22
CA ASN A 39 2.70 -8.09 1.10
C ASN A 39 1.60 -9.18 1.09
N ILE A 40 0.82 -9.23 0.03
CA ILE A 40 -0.19 -10.26 -0.21
C ILE A 40 0.58 -11.53 -0.58
N SER A 41 0.38 -12.58 0.21
CA SER A 41 0.99 -13.87 -0.09
C SER A 41 0.56 -14.33 -1.48
N PRO A 42 1.48 -14.85 -2.30
CA PRO A 42 1.12 -15.40 -3.58
C PRO A 42 0.09 -16.54 -3.39
N PRO A 43 -0.75 -16.81 -4.42
CA PRO A 43 -1.69 -17.92 -4.40
C PRO A 43 -0.99 -19.25 -4.08
N TRP A 44 -1.75 -20.18 -3.49
CA TRP A 44 -1.23 -21.51 -3.15
C TRP A 44 -0.76 -22.25 -4.41
N SER A 45 0.45 -22.81 -4.31
CA SER A 45 0.98 -23.63 -5.38
C SER A 45 0.16 -24.91 -5.53
N LEU A 46 -0.17 -25.27 -6.78
CA LEU A 46 -0.79 -26.55 -7.11
C LEU A 46 0.22 -27.71 -7.20
N LYS A 47 1.50 -27.45 -6.89
CA LYS A 47 2.52 -28.50 -6.90
C LYS A 47 2.17 -29.58 -5.85
N PRO A 48 2.33 -30.87 -6.18
CA PRO A 48 2.17 -31.93 -5.21
C PRO A 48 3.06 -31.67 -3.99
N LYS A 49 2.47 -31.74 -2.80
CA LYS A 49 3.24 -31.71 -1.57
C LYS A 49 4.12 -32.96 -1.51
N GLN A 50 5.23 -32.87 -0.78
CA GLN A 50 6.10 -34.03 -0.51
C GLN A 50 5.36 -35.17 0.23
N GLU A 51 4.17 -34.90 0.77
CA GLU A 51 3.20 -35.88 1.28
C GLU A 51 2.64 -36.84 0.22
N TYR A 52 2.78 -36.54 -1.08
CA TYR A 52 2.52 -37.51 -2.13
C TYR A 52 3.66 -38.54 -2.17
N GLN A 53 3.67 -39.49 -1.24
CA GLN A 53 4.37 -40.75 -1.45
C GLN A 53 3.62 -41.48 -2.56
N VAL A 54 4.19 -41.43 -3.77
CA VAL A 54 3.94 -42.43 -4.82
C VAL A 54 3.97 -43.78 -4.12
N HIS A 55 2.80 -44.40 -4.02
CA HIS A 55 2.53 -45.76 -3.59
C HIS A 55 3.81 -46.51 -3.20
N ARG A 56 4.18 -46.53 -1.90
CA ARG A 56 5.18 -47.52 -1.45
C ARG A 56 4.59 -48.86 -1.88
N GLY A 57 5.21 -49.53 -2.85
CA GLY A 57 4.76 -50.84 -3.32
C GLY A 57 4.49 -51.71 -2.09
N LYS A 58 3.39 -52.47 -2.10
CA LYS A 58 3.05 -53.30 -0.93
C LYS A 58 4.25 -54.17 -0.61
N MET A 59 4.87 -53.93 0.55
CA MET A 59 5.96 -54.75 1.04
C MET A 59 5.33 -56.04 1.55
N GLU A 60 5.68 -57.17 0.94
CA GLU A 60 5.06 -58.44 1.29
C GLU A 60 5.40 -58.83 2.74
N GLY A 61 4.37 -59.21 3.50
CA GLY A 61 4.51 -59.59 4.91
C GLY A 61 4.94 -61.03 5.06
N MET A 62 6.15 -61.29 5.53
CA MET A 62 6.61 -62.64 5.86
C MET A 62 6.20 -62.99 7.30
N THR A 63 5.13 -63.78 7.47
CA THR A 63 4.69 -64.26 8.78
C THR A 63 5.35 -65.60 9.13
N THR A 64 5.91 -65.73 10.33
CA THR A 64 6.52 -67.00 10.83
C THR A 64 5.68 -67.72 11.88
N PHE A 65 4.46 -67.24 12.18
CA PHE A 65 3.46 -68.09 12.82
C PHE A 65 3.01 -69.16 11.83
N LYS A 66 2.92 -70.40 12.33
CA LYS A 66 2.35 -71.56 11.64
C LYS A 66 0.85 -71.61 11.87
#